data_AF-M1M1F9-F1
#
_entry.id   AF-M1M1F9-F1
#
_cell.length_a   1.000
_cell.length_b   1.000
_cell.length_c   1.000
_cell.angle_alpha   90.00
_cell.angle_beta   90.00
_cell.angle_gamma   90.00
#
_symmetry.space_group_name_H-M   'P 1'
#
loop_
_entity.id
_entity.type
_entity.pdbx_description
1 polymer ?
#
loop_
_entity_poly.entity_id
_entity_poly.type
_entity_poly.pdbx_seq_one_letter_code
_entity_poly.pdbx_strand_id
1 'polypeptide(L)'
;MFNYDDLNLLTKEAQKKIITQTFDQISLQTHQPHSLQSIISENREIGIAARMSSRPLNFTCYSLVDNNITSTGKEKFYTGKEIADIFINSFKKYGETFYPITGSIIKLMAKHLILFVKNEYKYIPYAQFNIAESIETSGLSLDQAKSIVDLNPIMNSKYKTLLRINQLKTENLPTTYLGNTSGEDIYNRAFKGSSPNIVII
;
A
#
# COMPACT_ATOMS: atom_id res chain seq x y z
N MET A 1 10.82 -13.94 -1.68
CA MET A 1 10.02 -14.82 -0.81
C MET A 1 10.48 -14.61 0.62
N PHE A 2 9.54 -14.43 1.55
CA PHE A 2 9.83 -14.18 2.97
C PHE A 2 10.45 -15.42 3.65
N ASN A 3 11.47 -15.23 4.48
CA ASN A 3 12.16 -16.30 5.21
C ASN A 3 12.39 -15.95 6.70
N TYR A 4 13.09 -16.83 7.42
CA TYR A 4 13.33 -16.64 8.86
C TYR A 4 14.22 -15.42 9.15
N ASP A 5 15.19 -15.11 8.29
CA ASP A 5 16.07 -13.96 8.46
C ASP A 5 15.31 -12.62 8.32
N ASP A 6 14.26 -12.61 7.49
CA ASP A 6 13.39 -11.44 7.34
C ASP A 6 12.60 -11.10 8.63
N LEU A 7 12.46 -12.04 9.59
CA LEU A 7 11.86 -11.74 10.90
C LEU A 7 12.63 -10.67 11.64
N ASN A 8 13.96 -10.62 11.47
CA ASN A 8 14.82 -9.64 12.14
C ASN A 8 14.58 -8.21 11.65
N LEU A 9 13.91 -8.04 10.51
CA LEU A 9 13.50 -6.73 9.99
C LEU A 9 12.20 -6.24 10.65
N LEU A 10 11.44 -7.12 11.28
CA LEU A 10 10.16 -6.77 11.92
C LEU A 10 10.36 -6.25 13.34
N THR A 11 9.34 -5.57 13.88
CA THR A 11 9.35 -5.19 15.29
C THR A 11 9.25 -6.42 16.20
N LYS A 12 9.60 -6.25 17.49
CA LYS A 12 9.48 -7.34 18.48
C LYS A 12 8.03 -7.81 18.64
N GLU A 13 7.07 -6.90 18.52
CA GLU A 13 5.65 -7.15 18.60
C GLU A 13 5.18 -8.07 17.47
N ALA A 14 5.56 -7.76 16.23
CA ALA A 14 5.25 -8.61 15.08
C ALA A 14 5.97 -9.95 15.13
N GLN A 15 7.26 -9.97 15.47
CA GLN A 15 8.03 -11.21 15.66
C GLN A 15 7.36 -12.12 16.69
N LYS A 16 7.00 -11.58 17.85
CA LYS A 16 6.33 -12.34 18.93
C LYS A 16 5.01 -12.95 18.43
N LYS A 17 4.18 -12.19 17.71
CA LYS A 17 2.92 -12.69 17.17
C LYS A 17 3.14 -13.86 16.20
N ILE A 18 4.10 -13.72 15.28
CA ILE A 18 4.42 -14.76 14.29
C ILE A 18 4.92 -16.02 14.98
N ILE A 19 5.83 -15.89 15.95
CA ILE A 19 6.38 -17.02 16.71
C ILE A 19 5.27 -17.72 17.50
N THR A 20 4.44 -16.98 18.23
CA THR A 20 3.31 -17.55 18.99
C THR A 20 2.35 -18.29 18.08
N GLN A 21 1.90 -17.67 16.98
CA GLN A 21 0.98 -18.34 16.06
C GLN A 21 1.61 -19.52 15.31
N THR A 22 2.91 -19.50 15.08
CA THR A 22 3.62 -20.66 14.52
C THR A 22 3.63 -21.82 15.50
N PHE A 23 3.92 -21.55 16.78
CA PHE A 23 3.87 -22.56 17.84
C PHE A 23 2.46 -23.13 18.04
N ASP A 24 1.44 -22.26 18.08
CA ASP A 24 0.04 -22.67 18.22
C ASP A 24 -0.42 -23.54 17.04
N GLN A 25 -0.03 -23.18 15.81
CA GLN A 25 -0.34 -23.97 14.63
C GLN A 25 0.27 -25.37 14.68
N ILE A 26 1.52 -25.49 15.13
CA ILE A 26 2.20 -26.78 15.29
C ILE A 26 1.53 -27.61 16.39
N SER A 27 1.26 -27.00 17.55
CA SER A 27 0.77 -27.69 18.74
C SER A 27 -0.70 -28.11 18.61
N LEU A 28 -1.54 -27.25 18.03
CA LEU A 28 -2.97 -27.45 17.91
C LEU A 28 -3.38 -28.07 16.56
N GLN A 29 -2.44 -28.19 15.61
CA GLN A 29 -2.70 -28.64 14.24
C GLN A 29 -3.81 -27.83 13.55
N THR A 30 -3.94 -26.55 13.90
CA THR A 30 -4.94 -25.63 13.33
C THR A 30 -4.25 -24.51 12.57
N HIS A 31 -4.85 -24.08 11.47
CA HIS A 31 -4.34 -22.96 10.69
C HIS A 31 -4.34 -21.66 11.52
N GLN A 32 -3.22 -20.95 11.52
CA GLN A 32 -3.10 -19.64 12.17
C GLN A 32 -2.77 -18.57 11.11
N PRO A 33 -3.49 -17.44 11.08
CA PRO A 33 -3.45 -16.48 9.97
C PRO A 33 -2.13 -15.71 9.82
N HIS A 34 -1.29 -15.67 10.85
CA HIS A 34 0.00 -14.98 10.84
C HIS A 34 1.14 -15.91 11.29
N SER A 35 0.97 -17.22 11.22
CA SER A 35 2.10 -18.14 11.36
C SER A 35 3.07 -17.98 10.19
N LEU A 36 4.32 -18.43 10.38
CA LEU A 36 5.33 -18.41 9.34
C LEU A 36 4.88 -19.20 8.11
N GLN A 37 4.24 -20.36 8.31
CA GLN A 37 3.72 -21.17 7.20
C GLN A 37 2.68 -20.42 6.38
N SER A 38 1.72 -19.74 7.03
CA SER A 38 0.67 -18.98 6.35
C SER A 38 1.25 -17.78 5.59
N ILE A 39 2.22 -17.07 6.18
CA ILE A 39 2.92 -15.95 5.53
C ILE A 39 3.61 -16.43 4.26
N ILE A 40 4.32 -17.56 4.35
CA ILE A 40 5.05 -18.15 3.22
C ILE A 40 4.08 -18.64 2.15
N SER A 41 3.04 -19.40 2.51
CA SER A 41 2.12 -20.00 1.55
C SER A 41 1.29 -18.97 0.78
N GLU A 42 0.99 -17.84 1.43
CA GLU A 42 0.24 -16.73 0.81
C GLU A 42 1.17 -15.74 0.08
N ASN A 43 2.48 -16.01 0.04
CA ASN A 43 3.51 -15.14 -0.52
C ASN A 43 3.43 -13.70 0.02
N ARG A 44 3.20 -13.60 1.33
CA ARG A 44 3.23 -12.33 2.05
C ARG A 44 4.69 -11.91 2.25
N GLU A 45 4.96 -10.65 1.96
CA GLU A 45 6.27 -10.02 2.17
C GLU A 45 6.06 -8.68 2.86
N ILE A 46 7.14 -8.16 3.47
CA ILE A 46 7.12 -6.84 4.07
C ILE A 46 6.63 -5.82 3.05
N GLY A 47 5.55 -5.13 3.37
CA GLY A 47 4.88 -4.21 2.46
C GLY A 47 4.28 -3.02 3.15
N ILE A 48 3.67 -2.14 2.36
CA ILE A 48 2.93 -0.98 2.82
C ILE A 48 1.46 -1.23 2.49
N ALA A 49 0.62 -1.30 3.53
CA ALA A 49 -0.82 -1.20 3.38
C ALA A 49 -1.21 0.26 3.26
N ALA A 50 -1.71 0.64 2.08
CA ALA A 50 -2.24 1.95 1.78
C ALA A 50 -3.77 1.92 1.85
N ARG A 51 -4.32 2.49 2.91
CA ARG A 51 -5.76 2.61 3.17
C ARG A 51 -6.33 3.78 2.36
N MET A 52 -7.07 3.48 1.30
CA MET A 52 -7.80 4.49 0.53
C MET A 52 -8.86 5.17 1.39
N SER A 53 -9.29 6.37 1.00
CA SER A 53 -10.31 7.09 1.75
C SER A 53 -11.64 6.32 1.81
N SER A 54 -12.28 6.32 2.97
CA SER A 54 -13.62 5.77 3.19
C SER A 54 -14.75 6.69 2.72
N ARG A 55 -14.43 7.96 2.45
CA ARG A 55 -15.36 8.97 1.94
C ARG A 55 -14.80 9.58 0.66
N PRO A 56 -15.65 10.04 -0.27
CA PRO A 56 -15.16 10.80 -1.41
C PRO A 56 -14.31 11.99 -0.98
N LEU A 57 -13.19 12.20 -1.67
CA LEU A 57 -12.31 13.34 -1.49
C LEU A 57 -12.51 14.31 -2.65
N ASN A 58 -12.54 15.59 -2.35
CA ASN A 58 -12.56 16.63 -3.37
C ASN A 58 -11.12 17.01 -3.74
N PHE A 59 -10.79 16.93 -5.03
CA PHE A 59 -9.46 17.27 -5.54
C PHE A 59 -9.54 18.41 -6.55
N THR A 60 -8.60 19.35 -6.44
CA THR A 60 -8.33 20.28 -7.54
C THR A 60 -7.75 19.50 -8.71
N CYS A 61 -8.26 19.75 -9.91
CA CYS A 61 -7.89 19.05 -11.13
C CYS A 61 -6.63 19.68 -11.77
N TYR A 62 -5.67 18.82 -12.12
CA TYR A 62 -4.42 19.16 -12.79
C TYR A 62 -4.34 18.47 -14.15
N SER A 63 -3.67 19.13 -15.10
CA SER A 63 -3.42 18.62 -16.45
C SER A 63 -1.98 18.88 -16.89
N LEU A 64 -1.51 18.10 -17.86
CA LEU A 64 -0.27 18.39 -18.59
C LEU A 64 -0.60 19.26 -19.81
N VAL A 65 -0.11 20.50 -19.83
CA VAL A 65 -0.23 21.44 -20.95
C VAL A 65 1.17 21.95 -21.26
N ASP A 66 1.61 21.85 -22.52
CA ASP A 66 2.92 22.33 -22.98
C ASP A 66 4.09 21.89 -22.09
N ASN A 67 4.14 20.60 -21.73
CA ASN A 67 5.13 20.03 -20.79
C ASN A 67 5.15 20.72 -19.41
N ASN A 68 4.01 21.24 -18.93
CA ASN A 68 3.88 21.79 -17.58
C ASN A 68 2.66 21.17 -16.88
N ILE A 69 2.80 20.89 -15.59
CA ILE A 69 1.66 20.50 -14.74
C ILE A 69 0.93 21.77 -14.32
N THR A 70 -0.29 21.96 -14.79
CA THR A 70 -1.09 23.16 -14.53
C THR A 70 -2.38 22.79 -13.82
N SER A 71 -2.74 23.59 -12.81
CA SER A 71 -4.06 23.52 -12.21
C SER A 71 -5.09 24.06 -13.20
N THR A 72 -6.17 23.31 -13.40
CA THR A 72 -7.29 23.71 -14.26
C THR A 72 -8.30 24.61 -13.55
N GLY A 73 -8.16 24.78 -12.23
CA GLY A 73 -9.13 25.48 -11.37
C GLY A 73 -10.45 24.72 -11.14
N LYS A 74 -10.65 23.57 -11.79
CA LYS A 74 -11.83 22.71 -11.59
C LYS A 74 -11.62 21.81 -10.38
N GLU A 75 -12.73 21.39 -9.80
CA GLU A 75 -12.76 20.43 -8.70
C GLU A 75 -13.52 19.17 -9.12
N LYS A 76 -13.10 18.02 -8.58
CA LYS A 76 -13.75 16.73 -8.82
C LYS A 76 -13.66 15.84 -7.59
N PHE A 77 -14.76 15.13 -7.32
CA PHE A 77 -14.81 14.13 -6.26
C PHE A 77 -14.27 12.78 -6.73
N TYR A 78 -13.51 12.13 -5.84
CA TYR A 78 -12.97 10.79 -6.04
C TYR A 78 -13.25 9.91 -4.83
N THR A 79 -13.89 8.78 -5.05
CA THR A 79 -14.00 7.68 -4.09
C THR A 79 -12.65 6.98 -3.90
N GLY A 80 -12.48 6.25 -2.79
CA GLY A 80 -11.28 5.46 -2.57
C GLY A 80 -11.02 4.40 -3.66
N LYS A 81 -12.08 3.86 -4.26
CA LYS A 81 -11.98 2.94 -5.40
C LYS A 81 -11.45 3.65 -6.65
N GLU A 82 -12.00 4.81 -7.00
CA GLU A 82 -11.54 5.58 -8.16
C GLU A 82 -10.07 6.00 -8.01
N ILE A 83 -9.65 6.38 -6.80
CA ILE A 83 -8.23 6.66 -6.52
C ILE A 83 -7.36 5.41 -6.79
N ALA A 84 -7.77 4.24 -6.30
CA ALA A 84 -7.03 3.01 -6.55
C ALA A 84 -7.00 2.63 -8.04
N ASP A 85 -8.13 2.79 -8.74
CA ASP A 85 -8.25 2.52 -10.18
C ASP A 85 -7.33 3.41 -11.01
N ILE A 86 -7.03 4.65 -10.59
CA ILE A 86 -6.07 5.53 -11.27
C ILE A 86 -4.67 4.90 -11.31
N PHE A 87 -4.18 4.35 -10.19
CA PHE A 87 -2.86 3.71 -10.15
C PHE A 87 -2.85 2.40 -10.96
N ILE A 88 -3.91 1.61 -10.86
CA ILE A 88 -4.09 0.38 -11.66
C ILE A 88 -4.08 0.70 -13.16
N ASN A 89 -4.86 1.69 -13.58
CA ASN A 89 -4.97 2.09 -14.98
C ASN A 89 -3.68 2.73 -15.51
N SER A 90 -2.96 3.47 -14.66
CA SER A 90 -1.63 3.99 -14.98
C SER A 90 -0.65 2.86 -15.25
N PHE A 91 -0.57 1.87 -14.36
CA PHE A 91 0.24 0.68 -14.59
C PHE A 91 -0.16 -0.06 -15.87
N LYS A 92 -1.46 -0.33 -16.08
CA LYS A 92 -1.93 -1.04 -17.27
C LYS A 92 -1.58 -0.32 -18.56
N LYS A 93 -1.53 1.01 -18.55
CA LYS A 93 -1.23 1.82 -19.74
C LYS A 93 0.27 1.97 -19.99
N TYR A 94 1.08 2.12 -18.95
CA TYR A 94 2.48 2.52 -19.07
C TYR A 94 3.49 1.47 -18.57
N GLY A 95 3.02 0.37 -17.96
CA GLY A 95 3.86 -0.67 -17.35
C GLY A 95 4.40 -0.34 -15.96
N GLU A 96 4.26 0.91 -15.52
CA GLU A 96 4.62 1.39 -14.19
C GLU A 96 3.83 2.66 -13.83
N THR A 97 3.87 3.05 -12.56
CA THR A 97 3.32 4.32 -12.09
C THR A 97 3.99 4.75 -10.78
N PHE A 98 3.55 5.87 -10.20
CA PHE A 98 4.10 6.42 -8.96
C PHE A 98 3.00 6.54 -7.91
N TYR A 99 3.31 6.18 -6.67
CA TYR A 99 2.39 6.30 -5.54
C TYR A 99 2.97 7.19 -4.44
N PRO A 100 2.23 8.23 -3.98
CA PRO A 100 2.71 9.14 -2.96
C PRO A 100 2.61 8.55 -1.55
N ILE A 101 3.72 8.57 -0.82
CA ILE A 101 3.75 8.15 0.59
C ILE A 101 3.66 9.37 1.49
N THR A 102 2.49 9.50 2.10
CA THR A 102 2.24 10.47 3.16
C THR A 102 2.81 9.97 4.48
N GLY A 103 3.55 10.83 5.20
CA GLY A 103 4.20 10.49 6.48
C GLY A 103 5.65 9.99 6.34
N SER A 104 6.31 9.74 7.46
CA SER A 104 7.68 9.21 7.49
C SER A 104 7.65 7.69 7.65
N ILE A 105 7.61 6.94 6.54
CA ILE A 105 7.44 5.48 6.59
C ILE A 105 8.71 4.69 6.31
N ILE A 106 9.78 5.33 5.87
CA ILE A 106 10.92 4.59 5.34
C ILE A 106 11.98 4.41 6.42
N LYS A 107 11.85 3.30 7.14
CA LYS A 107 13.02 2.60 7.72
C LYS A 107 13.12 1.13 7.27
N LEU A 108 12.13 0.60 6.54
CA LEU A 108 12.07 -0.81 6.17
C LEU A 108 12.06 -0.98 4.65
N MET A 109 12.78 -2.00 4.18
CA MET A 109 12.83 -2.44 2.78
C MET A 109 11.51 -3.10 2.37
N ALA A 110 10.43 -2.30 2.33
CA ALA A 110 9.13 -2.75 1.85
C ALA A 110 9.22 -3.15 0.37
N LYS A 111 8.77 -4.36 0.07
CA LYS A 111 8.81 -4.95 -1.28
C LYS A 111 7.50 -4.74 -2.02
N HIS A 112 6.38 -4.63 -1.30
CA HIS A 112 5.05 -4.48 -1.89
C HIS A 112 4.31 -3.25 -1.40
N LEU A 113 3.48 -2.66 -2.27
CA LEU A 113 2.43 -1.72 -1.92
C LEU A 113 1.07 -2.41 -2.13
N ILE A 114 0.24 -2.46 -1.10
CA ILE A 114 -1.10 -3.05 -1.15
C ILE A 114 -2.12 -1.93 -0.96
N LEU A 115 -2.95 -1.67 -1.97
CA LEU A 115 -4.05 -0.73 -1.89
C LEU A 115 -5.27 -1.40 -1.25
N PHE A 116 -5.79 -0.79 -0.20
CA PHE A 116 -7.00 -1.24 0.49
C PHE A 116 -8.15 -0.29 0.24
N VAL A 117 -9.24 -0.80 -0.31
CA VAL A 117 -10.47 -0.04 -0.58
C VAL A 117 -11.53 -0.46 0.43
N LYS A 118 -12.29 0.51 0.96
CA LYS A 118 -13.41 0.21 1.85
C LYS A 118 -14.63 -0.22 1.04
N ASN A 119 -15.19 -1.39 1.34
CA ASN A 119 -16.55 -1.73 0.95
C ASN A 119 -17.54 -1.31 2.06
N GLU A 120 -18.80 -1.74 1.96
CA GLU A 120 -19.85 -1.39 2.93
C GLU A 120 -19.48 -1.73 4.39
N TYR A 121 -18.67 -2.76 4.60
CA TYR A 121 -18.39 -3.32 5.93
C TYR A 121 -16.95 -3.08 6.39
N LYS A 122 -15.97 -3.28 5.51
CA LYS A 122 -14.55 -3.26 5.88
C LYS A 122 -13.64 -2.88 4.73
N TYR A 123 -12.37 -2.62 5.05
CA TYR A 123 -11.32 -2.52 4.06
C TYR A 123 -11.00 -3.89 3.49
N ILE A 124 -10.82 -3.98 2.17
CA ILE A 124 -10.37 -5.18 1.49
C ILE A 124 -9.15 -4.86 0.63
N PRO A 125 -8.18 -5.79 0.52
CA PRO A 125 -7.09 -5.67 -0.44
C PRO A 125 -7.68 -5.60 -1.86
N TYR A 126 -7.31 -4.57 -2.60
CA TYR A 126 -7.86 -4.29 -3.93
C TYR A 126 -6.82 -4.46 -5.03
N ALA A 127 -5.57 -4.07 -4.77
CA ALA A 127 -4.45 -4.29 -5.68
C ALA A 127 -3.15 -4.38 -4.89
N GLN A 128 -2.21 -5.19 -5.39
CA GLN A 128 -0.84 -5.23 -4.94
C GLN A 128 0.08 -4.82 -6.10
N PHE A 129 1.10 -4.04 -5.77
CA PHE A 129 2.19 -3.70 -6.67
C PHE A 129 3.52 -4.04 -6.02
N ASN A 130 4.53 -4.30 -6.84
CA ASN A 130 5.91 -4.33 -6.39
C ASN A 130 6.47 -2.91 -6.31
N ILE A 131 7.25 -2.66 -5.27
CA ILE A 131 7.98 -1.41 -5.07
C ILE A 131 9.33 -1.59 -5.75
N ALA A 132 9.52 -0.94 -6.88
CA ALA A 132 10.79 -0.99 -7.62
C ALA A 132 11.81 -0.03 -7.02
N GLU A 133 11.35 1.15 -6.58
CA GLU A 133 12.21 2.21 -6.09
C GLU A 133 11.44 3.13 -5.14
N SER A 134 12.14 3.69 -4.16
CA SER A 134 11.63 4.71 -3.24
C SER A 134 12.40 6.01 -3.47
N ILE A 135 11.72 7.02 -4.00
CA ILE A 135 12.31 8.29 -4.44
C ILE A 135 11.99 9.37 -3.41
N GLU A 136 13.00 9.91 -2.73
CA GLU A 136 12.81 11.05 -1.82
C GLU A 136 12.54 12.32 -2.61
N THR A 137 11.28 12.77 -2.59
CA THR A 137 10.82 13.97 -3.29
C THR A 137 9.50 14.43 -2.71
N SER A 138 9.26 15.75 -2.74
CA SER A 138 7.97 16.36 -2.42
C SER A 138 7.22 16.87 -3.65
N GLY A 139 7.67 16.49 -4.86
CA GLY A 139 7.09 16.92 -6.12
C GLY A 139 7.16 15.85 -7.20
N LEU A 140 6.30 15.99 -8.19
CA LEU A 140 6.20 15.09 -9.33
C LEU A 140 6.93 15.71 -10.52
N SER A 141 7.91 15.00 -11.09
CA SER A 141 8.58 15.45 -12.32
C SER A 141 7.67 15.29 -13.53
N LEU A 142 8.00 15.96 -14.63
CA LEU A 142 7.22 15.86 -15.88
C LEU A 142 7.22 14.45 -16.45
N ASP A 143 8.34 13.75 -16.40
CA ASP A 143 8.43 12.37 -16.91
C ASP A 143 7.60 11.41 -16.05
N GLN A 144 7.60 11.60 -14.72
CA GLN A 144 6.74 10.85 -13.82
C GLN A 144 5.25 11.16 -14.05
N ALA A 145 4.91 12.41 -14.29
CA ALA A 145 3.53 12.82 -14.59
C ALA A 145 3.00 12.20 -15.89
N LYS A 146 3.85 12.06 -16.92
CA LYS A 146 3.46 11.45 -18.19
C LYS A 146 3.06 9.97 -18.06
N SER A 147 3.54 9.27 -17.03
CA SER A 147 3.19 7.87 -16.76
C SER A 147 2.01 7.70 -15.81
N ILE A 148 1.16 8.72 -15.65
CA ILE A 148 -0.01 8.67 -14.77
C ILE A 148 -1.25 9.12 -15.57
N VAL A 149 -2.33 8.34 -15.49
CA VAL A 149 -3.57 8.62 -16.25
C VAL A 149 -4.37 9.79 -15.69
N ASP A 150 -4.24 10.05 -14.38
CA ASP A 150 -4.87 11.17 -13.68
C ASP A 150 -3.95 11.62 -12.54
N LEU A 151 -3.43 12.84 -12.62
CA LEU A 151 -2.44 13.38 -11.69
C LEU A 151 -3.05 13.76 -10.32
N ASN A 152 -4.37 13.90 -10.25
CA ASN A 152 -5.05 14.57 -9.15
C ASN A 152 -4.75 13.94 -7.78
N PRO A 153 -4.78 12.60 -7.61
CA PRO A 153 -4.49 12.00 -6.31
C PRO A 153 -3.07 12.33 -5.80
N ILE A 154 -2.09 12.43 -6.70
CA ILE A 154 -0.71 12.73 -6.31
C ILE A 154 -0.55 14.22 -6.04
N MET A 155 -1.04 15.07 -6.94
CA MET A 155 -0.88 16.53 -6.82
C MET A 155 -1.60 17.12 -5.60
N ASN A 156 -2.68 16.48 -5.15
CA ASN A 156 -3.42 16.89 -3.95
C ASN A 156 -2.89 16.24 -2.65
N SER A 157 -1.82 15.42 -2.72
CA SER A 157 -1.25 14.74 -1.57
C SER A 157 -0.02 15.49 -1.02
N LYS A 158 0.12 15.52 0.31
CA LYS A 158 1.36 15.97 0.98
C LYS A 158 2.26 14.76 1.24
N TYR A 159 3.30 14.58 0.41
CA TYR A 159 4.24 13.47 0.52
C TYR A 159 5.69 13.96 0.54
N LYS A 160 6.58 13.09 1.02
CA LYS A 160 8.04 13.27 0.94
C LYS A 160 8.74 12.13 0.20
N THR A 161 7.96 11.16 -0.27
CA THR A 161 8.46 10.03 -1.03
C THR A 161 7.44 9.63 -2.07
N LEU A 162 7.91 9.35 -3.29
CA LEU A 162 7.18 8.61 -4.30
C LEU A 162 7.72 7.18 -4.37
N LEU A 163 6.82 6.21 -4.33
CA LEU A 163 7.16 4.84 -4.69
C LEU A 163 6.98 4.68 -6.18
N ARG A 164 8.04 4.30 -6.89
CA ARG A 164 7.91 3.76 -8.24
C ARG A 164 7.42 2.33 -8.10
N ILE A 165 6.23 2.09 -8.63
CA ILE A 165 5.55 0.80 -8.49
C ILE A 165 5.33 0.16 -9.85
N ASN A 166 5.51 -1.17 -9.88
CA ASN A 166 5.31 -2.00 -11.06
C ASN A 166 4.68 -3.34 -10.66
N GLN A 167 4.59 -4.28 -11.60
CA GLN A 167 4.03 -5.63 -11.43
C GLN A 167 2.73 -5.68 -10.61
N LEU A 168 1.61 -5.43 -11.27
CA LEU A 168 0.28 -5.45 -10.66
C LEU A 168 -0.25 -6.88 -10.44
N LYS A 169 -0.80 -7.12 -9.26
CA LYS A 169 -1.65 -8.28 -8.92
C LYS A 169 -2.99 -7.80 -8.35
N THR A 170 -4.11 -8.27 -8.92
CA THR A 170 -5.48 -7.92 -8.47
C THR A 170 -6.30 -9.13 -8.01
N GLU A 171 -5.78 -10.34 -8.19
CA GLU A 171 -6.46 -11.60 -7.89
C GLU A 171 -5.67 -12.39 -6.86
N ASN A 172 -6.35 -13.25 -6.08
CA ASN A 172 -5.71 -14.11 -5.06
C ASN A 172 -4.80 -13.33 -4.11
N LEU A 173 -5.27 -12.14 -3.69
CA LEU A 173 -4.58 -11.34 -2.69
C LEU A 173 -4.83 -11.94 -1.29
N PRO A 174 -3.82 -11.97 -0.41
CA PRO A 174 -4.00 -12.36 0.99
C PRO A 174 -5.14 -11.58 1.63
N THR A 175 -6.01 -12.28 2.35
CA THR A 175 -7.22 -11.67 2.92
C THR A 175 -6.93 -10.91 4.22
N THR A 176 -5.79 -11.16 4.85
CA THR A 176 -5.33 -10.45 6.05
C THR A 176 -3.81 -10.28 6.06
N TYR A 177 -3.36 -9.30 6.85
CA TYR A 177 -1.97 -8.95 7.04
C TYR A 177 -1.73 -8.61 8.52
N LEU A 178 -0.50 -8.76 8.96
CA LEU A 178 -0.05 -8.38 10.29
C LEU A 178 0.53 -6.96 10.24
N GLY A 179 0.01 -6.06 11.07
CA GLY A 179 0.60 -4.73 11.25
C GLY A 179 1.95 -4.84 11.94
N ASN A 180 3.03 -4.40 11.27
CA ASN A 180 4.38 -4.56 11.79
C ASN A 180 4.56 -3.83 13.13
N THR A 181 4.08 -2.59 13.27
CA THR A 181 4.23 -1.85 14.55
C THR A 181 3.34 -2.41 15.67
N SER A 182 2.14 -2.88 15.35
CA SER A 182 1.18 -3.29 16.36
C SER A 182 1.32 -4.76 16.79
N GLY A 183 1.90 -5.62 15.95
CA GLY A 183 1.87 -7.08 16.16
C GLY A 183 0.45 -7.65 16.13
N GLU A 184 -0.47 -6.97 15.44
CA GLU A 184 -1.89 -7.31 15.39
C GLU A 184 -2.39 -7.33 13.96
N ASP A 185 -3.44 -8.12 13.72
CA ASP A 185 -4.16 -8.16 12.45
C ASP A 185 -4.56 -6.75 12.01
N ILE A 186 -4.43 -6.51 10.71
CA ILE A 186 -4.65 -5.20 10.09
C ILE A 186 -6.05 -4.63 10.40
N TYR A 187 -7.06 -5.48 10.56
CA TYR A 187 -8.44 -5.09 10.85
C TYR A 187 -8.70 -4.82 12.32
N ASN A 188 -7.94 -5.47 13.21
CA ASN A 188 -8.16 -5.38 14.64
C ASN A 188 -7.65 -4.06 15.22
N ARG A 189 -6.47 -3.60 14.79
CA ARG A 189 -5.84 -2.41 15.36
C ARG A 189 -5.09 -1.56 14.36
N ALA A 190 -4.44 -2.14 13.36
CA ALA A 190 -3.57 -1.37 12.47
C ALA A 190 -4.36 -0.30 11.68
N PHE A 191 -5.52 -0.65 11.11
CA PHE A 191 -6.40 0.31 10.43
C PHE A 191 -7.25 1.20 11.34
N LYS A 192 -7.08 1.18 12.66
CA LYS A 192 -7.78 2.12 13.56
C LYS A 192 -7.02 3.45 13.74
N GLY A 193 -5.79 3.56 13.24
CA GLY A 193 -4.97 4.76 13.34
C GLY A 193 -5.28 5.86 12.31
N SER A 194 -4.70 7.03 12.53
CA SER A 194 -4.76 8.19 11.62
C SER A 194 -3.85 8.04 10.40
N SER A 195 -2.78 7.23 10.49
CA SER A 195 -1.88 6.99 9.35
C SER A 195 -2.59 6.16 8.27
N PRO A 196 -2.71 6.65 7.02
CA PRO A 196 -3.29 5.88 5.93
C PRO A 196 -2.34 4.79 5.43
N ASN A 197 -1.03 4.95 5.66
CA ASN A 197 0.00 4.04 5.20
C ASN A 197 0.61 3.31 6.42
N ILE A 198 0.65 1.99 6.38
CA ILE A 198 1.06 1.13 7.50
C ILE A 198 2.02 0.06 6.98
N VAL A 199 3.13 -0.17 7.68
CA VAL A 199 4.02 -1.28 7.36
C VAL A 199 3.38 -2.58 7.83
N ILE A 200 3.30 -3.56 6.94
CA ILE A 200 2.64 -4.84 7.14
C ILE A 200 3.52 -6.01 6.71
N ILE A 201 3.14 -7.20 7.16
CA ILE A 201 3.53 -8.46 6.54
C ILE A 201 2.32 -9.34 6.28
#